data_AF-A0A523JVG1-F1
#
_entry.id   AF-A0A523JVG1-F1
#
_cell.length_a   1.000
_cell.length_b   1.000
_cell.length_c   1.000
_cell.angle_alpha   90.00
_cell.angle_beta   90.00
_cell.angle_gamma   90.00
#
_symmetry.space_group_name_H-M   'P 1'
#
loop_
_entity.id
_entity.type
_entity.pdbx_description
1 polymer ?
#
loop_
_entity_poly.entity_id
_entity_poly.type
_entity_poly.pdbx_seq_one_letter_code
_entity_poly.pdbx_strand_id
1 'polypeptide(L)'
;MMQALGAVVTIGNLLLCLVVGSRLIQLGRRTSGGPELSLGLFFIAYFFLANALSCVLYMGWADASLTPPELVLRGLSAAYVFFAGIGVVGLLHFLRVTFRQKQRWSLPLAAVIGAATFGGAVYYGLSEGFSVRVVNGAGYWVSFCGRVAPFVWLAVESFLYWRRMERRLRIGLADPVVSNRFLLIGVWSSIAFLLALTDPAARLLYFLRSGTTDVWDPVIGLPIILWVIPTTSLFAALGAVALFLAFFPLEGYRRWLSQRSVPLDSDA
;
A
#
# COMPACT_ATOMS: atom_id res chain seq x y z
N MET A 1 -10.73 12.76 -20.76
CA MET A 1 -11.17 11.36 -20.59
C MET A 1 -10.25 10.55 -19.67
N MET A 2 -8.93 10.47 -19.92
CA MET A 2 -8.00 9.67 -19.10
C MET A 2 -7.95 10.06 -17.61
N GLN A 3 -7.99 11.35 -17.29
CA GLN A 3 -8.03 11.82 -15.90
C GLN A 3 -9.30 11.38 -15.16
N ALA A 4 -10.46 11.39 -15.84
CA ALA A 4 -11.73 10.94 -15.25
C ALA A 4 -11.68 9.44 -14.93
N LEU A 5 -11.08 8.62 -15.82
CA LEU A 5 -10.87 7.20 -15.55
C LEU A 5 -9.96 6.99 -14.33
N GLY A 6 -8.85 7.73 -14.23
CA GLY A 6 -7.96 7.69 -13.07
C GLY A 6 -8.68 8.08 -11.77
N ALA A 7 -9.51 9.12 -11.80
CA ALA A 7 -10.32 9.54 -10.65
C ALA A 7 -11.30 8.44 -10.20
N VAL A 8 -12.01 7.80 -11.15
CA VAL A 8 -12.93 6.70 -10.85
C VAL A 8 -12.20 5.52 -10.23
N VAL A 9 -11.04 5.13 -10.79
CA VAL A 9 -10.22 4.03 -10.24
C VAL A 9 -9.71 4.37 -8.83
N THR A 10 -9.27 5.59 -8.60
CA THR A 10 -8.80 6.05 -7.28
C THR A 10 -9.95 6.02 -6.26
N ILE A 11 -11.11 6.57 -6.58
CA ILE A 11 -12.29 6.56 -5.69
C ILE A 11 -12.72 5.12 -5.40
N GLY A 12 -12.79 4.26 -6.42
CA GLY A 12 -13.12 2.85 -6.25
C GLY A 12 -12.16 2.13 -5.30
N ASN A 13 -10.85 2.40 -5.42
CA ASN A 13 -9.82 1.84 -4.53
C ASN A 13 -9.95 2.36 -3.10
N LEU A 14 -10.19 3.66 -2.91
CA LEU A 14 -10.40 4.25 -1.59
C LEU A 14 -11.60 3.60 -0.88
N LEU A 15 -12.73 3.46 -1.59
CA LEU A 15 -13.92 2.80 -1.07
C LEU A 15 -13.69 1.32 -0.76
N LEU A 16 -13.00 0.59 -1.63
CA LEU A 16 -12.63 -0.81 -1.39
C LEU A 16 -11.80 -0.94 -0.11
N CYS A 17 -10.78 -0.10 0.06
CA CYS A 17 -9.92 -0.13 1.25
C CYS A 17 -10.68 0.24 2.52
N LEU A 18 -11.62 1.20 2.44
CA LEU A 18 -12.50 1.53 3.56
C LEU A 18 -13.38 0.34 3.96
N VAL A 19 -13.99 -0.36 2.99
CA VAL A 19 -14.83 -1.54 3.24
C VAL A 19 -14.03 -2.70 3.81
N VAL A 20 -12.88 -3.02 3.21
CA VAL A 20 -11.97 -4.08 3.70
C VAL A 20 -11.48 -3.75 5.11
N GLY A 21 -10.98 -2.53 5.32
CA GLY A 21 -10.47 -2.07 6.60
C GLY A 21 -11.54 -2.11 7.70
N SER A 22 -12.74 -1.63 7.42
CA SER A 22 -13.86 -1.63 8.37
C SER A 22 -14.28 -3.04 8.78
N ARG A 23 -14.38 -3.96 7.81
CA ARG A 23 -14.72 -5.37 8.08
C ARG A 23 -13.64 -6.06 8.91
N LEU A 24 -12.36 -5.80 8.62
CA LEU A 24 -11.24 -6.35 9.39
C LEU A 24 -11.19 -5.82 10.82
N ILE A 25 -11.48 -4.54 11.04
CA ILE A 25 -11.59 -3.98 12.40
C ILE A 25 -12.75 -4.63 13.16
N GLN A 26 -13.92 -4.78 12.52
CA GLN A 26 -15.07 -5.44 13.14
C GLN A 26 -14.77 -6.90 13.51
N LEU A 27 -14.06 -7.62 12.63
CA LEU A 27 -13.61 -8.98 12.91
C LEU A 27 -12.59 -9.01 14.05
N GLY A 28 -11.59 -8.14 14.02
CA GLY A 28 -10.55 -8.03 15.06
C GLY A 28 -11.10 -7.69 16.44
N ARG A 29 -12.20 -6.92 16.52
CA ARG A 29 -12.91 -6.64 17.78
C ARG A 29 -13.58 -7.90 18.35
N ARG A 30 -14.03 -8.82 17.50
CA ARG A 30 -14.63 -10.10 17.92
C ARG A 30 -13.58 -11.14 18.33
N THR A 31 -12.36 -11.04 17.81
CA THR A 31 -11.25 -11.97 18.06
C THR A 31 -10.24 -11.46 19.10
N SER A 32 -10.64 -10.52 19.97
CA SER A 32 -9.81 -9.97 21.06
C SER A 32 -8.52 -9.26 20.61
N GLY A 33 -8.57 -8.50 19.51
CA GLY A 33 -7.45 -7.67 19.07
C GLY A 33 -6.42 -8.40 18.21
N GLY A 34 -6.87 -9.42 17.47
CA GLY A 34 -6.03 -10.21 16.57
C GLY A 34 -5.35 -9.43 15.44
N PRO A 35 -4.53 -10.11 14.62
CA PRO A 35 -3.84 -9.52 13.45
C PRO A 35 -4.79 -8.80 12.49
N GLU A 36 -6.06 -9.17 12.45
CA GLU A 36 -7.11 -8.53 11.65
C GLU A 36 -7.31 -7.07 12.02
N LEU A 37 -7.28 -6.73 13.31
CA LEU A 37 -7.43 -5.34 13.77
C LEU A 37 -6.30 -4.46 13.23
N SER A 38 -5.08 -4.99 13.26
CA SER A 38 -3.88 -4.26 12.82
C SER A 38 -3.86 -4.07 11.31
N LEU A 39 -4.28 -5.09 10.57
CA LEU A 39 -4.42 -5.01 9.13
C LEU A 39 -5.58 -4.09 8.72
N GLY A 40 -6.68 -4.10 9.46
CA GLY A 40 -7.80 -3.18 9.25
C GLY A 40 -7.42 -1.72 9.48
N LEU A 41 -6.69 -1.44 10.56
CA LEU A 41 -6.13 -0.10 10.83
C LEU A 41 -5.21 0.36 9.69
N PHE A 42 -4.39 -0.54 9.17
CA PHE A 42 -3.53 -0.24 8.02
C PHE A 42 -4.33 0.18 6.78
N PHE A 43 -5.38 -0.56 6.41
CA PHE A 43 -6.20 -0.19 5.26
C PHE A 43 -6.92 1.16 5.44
N ILE A 44 -7.43 1.45 6.63
CA ILE A 44 -8.09 2.74 6.89
C ILE A 44 -7.09 3.89 6.94
N ALA A 45 -6.04 3.78 7.75
CA ALA A 45 -5.11 4.87 7.96
C ALA A 45 -4.22 5.13 6.74
N TYR A 46 -3.62 4.08 6.17
CA TYR A 46 -2.72 4.21 5.03
C TYR A 46 -3.49 4.32 3.71
N PHE A 47 -4.31 3.31 3.39
CA PHE A 47 -4.85 3.21 2.04
C PHE A 47 -6.06 4.11 1.80
N PHE A 48 -6.84 4.43 2.82
CA PHE A 48 -7.98 5.33 2.70
C PHE A 48 -7.61 6.77 3.08
N LEU A 49 -7.32 7.05 4.35
CA LEU A 49 -7.11 8.42 4.85
C LEU A 49 -5.87 9.08 4.22
N ALA A 50 -4.70 8.44 4.31
CA ALA A 50 -3.48 9.03 3.77
C ALA A 50 -3.55 9.20 2.23
N ASN A 51 -4.05 8.23 1.48
CA ASN A 51 -4.21 8.42 0.03
C ASN A 51 -5.24 9.49 -0.33
N ALA A 52 -6.36 9.62 0.40
CA ALA A 52 -7.32 10.69 0.16
C ALA A 52 -6.67 12.08 0.37
N LEU A 53 -5.86 12.23 1.43
CA LEU A 53 -5.08 13.45 1.66
C LEU A 53 -4.05 13.68 0.54
N SER A 54 -3.36 12.64 0.09
CA SER A 54 -2.41 12.69 -1.02
C SER A 54 -3.07 13.20 -2.32
N CYS A 55 -4.29 12.76 -2.63
CA CYS A 55 -5.03 13.25 -3.79
C CYS A 55 -5.24 14.78 -3.74
N VAL A 56 -5.58 15.32 -2.56
CA VAL A 56 -5.76 16.76 -2.37
C VAL A 56 -4.42 17.50 -2.46
N LEU A 57 -3.37 16.95 -1.85
CA LEU A 57 -2.02 17.53 -1.86
C LEU A 57 -1.48 17.73 -3.27
N TYR A 58 -1.71 16.77 -4.16
CA TYR A 58 -1.18 16.79 -5.52
C TYR A 58 -2.14 17.40 -6.56
N MET A 59 -3.33 17.86 -6.15
CA MET A 59 -4.29 18.48 -7.08
C MET A 59 -3.71 19.74 -7.74
N GLY A 60 -2.93 20.53 -6.98
CA GLY A 60 -2.26 21.75 -7.48
C GLY A 60 -1.23 21.51 -8.59
N TRP A 61 -0.71 20.28 -8.72
CA TRP A 61 0.23 19.93 -9.80
C TRP A 61 -0.45 19.74 -11.15
N ALA A 62 -1.73 19.37 -11.13
CA ALA A 62 -2.54 19.27 -12.34
C ALA A 62 -3.14 20.62 -12.74
N ASP A 63 -3.53 21.44 -11.75
CA ASP A 63 -4.10 22.77 -11.96
C ASP A 63 -3.71 23.71 -10.83
N ALA A 64 -2.91 24.73 -11.14
CA ALA A 64 -2.43 25.69 -10.16
C ALA A 64 -3.57 26.47 -9.47
N SER A 65 -4.71 26.65 -10.16
CA SER A 65 -5.89 27.36 -9.60
C SER A 65 -6.56 26.59 -8.45
N LEU A 66 -6.30 25.29 -8.37
CA LEU A 66 -6.82 24.39 -7.34
C LEU A 66 -5.88 24.26 -6.13
N THR A 67 -4.73 24.96 -6.14
CA THR A 67 -3.72 24.85 -5.09
C THR A 67 -4.22 25.52 -3.79
N PRO A 68 -4.36 24.76 -2.68
CA PRO A 68 -4.71 25.35 -1.39
C PRO A 68 -3.61 26.31 -0.89
N PRO A 69 -3.92 27.19 0.08
CA PRO A 69 -2.90 28.01 0.74
C PRO A 69 -1.78 27.14 1.33
N GLU A 70 -0.54 27.64 1.28
CA GLU A 70 0.67 26.91 1.71
C GLU A 70 0.55 26.32 3.13
N LEU A 71 -0.04 27.05 4.07
CA LEU A 71 -0.25 26.57 5.44
C LEU A 71 -1.17 25.34 5.48
N VAL A 72 -2.21 25.31 4.63
CA VAL A 72 -3.13 24.18 4.50
C VAL A 72 -2.40 22.99 3.87
N LEU A 73 -1.60 23.22 2.81
CA LEU A 73 -0.80 22.17 2.18
C LEU A 73 0.17 21.50 3.17
N ARG A 74 0.87 22.29 3.99
CA ARG A 74 1.77 21.75 5.04
C ARG A 74 1.00 20.93 6.07
N GLY A 75 -0.16 21.42 6.52
CA GLY A 75 -1.03 20.69 7.43
C GLY A 75 -1.53 19.36 6.86
N LEU A 76 -1.98 19.36 5.59
CA LEU A 76 -2.39 18.16 4.87
C LEU A 76 -1.22 17.18 4.68
N SER A 77 -0.01 17.68 4.40
CA SER A 77 1.20 16.88 4.21
C SER A 77 1.63 16.22 5.53
N ALA A 78 1.61 16.97 6.64
CA ALA A 78 1.85 16.42 7.97
C ALA A 78 0.81 15.33 8.33
N ALA A 79 -0.47 15.59 8.09
CA ALA A 79 -1.53 14.62 8.34
C ALA A 79 -1.38 13.36 7.47
N TYR A 80 -1.06 13.52 6.20
CA TYR A 80 -0.77 12.42 5.27
C TYR A 80 0.34 11.51 5.80
N VAL A 81 1.49 12.09 6.16
CA VAL A 81 2.64 11.34 6.68
C VAL A 81 2.30 10.67 8.01
N PHE A 82 1.55 11.34 8.89
CA PHE A 82 1.11 10.79 10.16
C PHE A 82 0.19 9.57 10.00
N PHE A 83 -0.87 9.67 9.21
CA PHE A 83 -1.79 8.55 8.97
C PHE A 83 -1.11 7.39 8.23
N ALA A 84 -0.21 7.69 7.29
CA ALA A 84 0.62 6.67 6.67
C ALA A 84 1.52 5.97 7.70
N GLY A 85 2.10 6.71 8.64
CA GLY A 85 2.89 6.16 9.74
C GLY A 85 2.08 5.22 10.64
N ILE A 86 0.86 5.62 11.05
CA ILE A 86 -0.05 4.76 11.82
C ILE A 86 -0.34 3.46 11.06
N GLY A 87 -0.64 3.57 9.77
CA GLY A 87 -0.93 2.40 8.97
C GLY A 87 0.27 1.46 8.86
N VAL A 88 1.49 2.00 8.69
CA VAL A 88 2.73 1.20 8.67
C VAL A 88 2.94 0.46 9.98
N VAL A 89 2.68 1.07 11.14
CA VAL A 89 2.74 0.37 12.43
C VAL A 89 1.75 -0.80 12.47
N GLY A 90 0.52 -0.58 11.99
CA GLY A 90 -0.49 -1.64 11.86
C GLY A 90 0.00 -2.80 10.98
N LEU A 91 0.58 -2.50 9.82
CA LEU A 91 1.12 -3.53 8.93
C LEU A 91 2.33 -4.26 9.53
N LEU A 92 3.26 -3.55 10.16
CA LEU A 92 4.43 -4.15 10.83
C LEU A 92 4.00 -5.08 11.96
N HIS A 93 3.00 -4.68 12.75
CA HIS A 93 2.42 -5.53 13.78
C HIS A 93 1.77 -6.79 13.17
N PHE A 94 0.97 -6.62 12.11
CA PHE A 94 0.37 -7.74 11.37
C PHE A 94 1.43 -8.72 10.86
N LEU A 95 2.51 -8.22 10.24
CA LEU A 95 3.62 -9.03 9.71
C LEU A 95 4.28 -9.84 10.82
N ARG A 96 4.57 -9.19 11.95
CA ARG A 96 5.21 -9.84 13.10
C ARG A 96 4.35 -10.95 13.68
N VAL A 97 3.06 -10.67 13.93
CA VAL A 97 2.15 -11.62 14.56
C VAL A 97 1.81 -12.78 13.62
N THR A 98 1.58 -12.50 12.34
CA THR A 98 1.10 -13.51 11.38
C THR A 98 2.22 -14.40 10.84
N PHE A 99 3.37 -13.82 10.48
CA PHE A 99 4.43 -14.56 9.78
C PHE A 99 5.64 -14.89 10.67
N ARG A 100 5.89 -14.11 11.73
CA ARG A 100 7.18 -14.15 12.44
C ARG A 100 7.08 -14.13 13.97
N GLN A 101 5.98 -14.63 14.55
CA GLN A 101 5.71 -14.56 16.00
C GLN A 101 6.87 -15.06 16.88
N LYS A 102 7.58 -16.11 16.43
CA LYS A 102 8.67 -16.74 17.19
C LYS A 102 10.07 -16.23 16.82
N GLN A 103 10.20 -15.37 15.82
CA GLN A 103 11.51 -15.00 15.28
C GLN A 103 12.00 -13.67 15.84
N ARG A 104 13.05 -13.74 16.67
CA ARG A 104 13.58 -12.60 17.43
C ARG A 104 14.05 -11.44 16.54
N TRP A 105 14.50 -11.70 15.31
CA TRP A 105 14.97 -10.67 14.37
C TRP A 105 13.83 -9.80 13.80
N SER A 106 12.57 -10.26 13.86
CA SER A 106 11.46 -9.51 13.29
C SER A 106 11.15 -8.22 14.06
N LEU A 107 11.39 -8.21 15.38
CA LEU A 107 11.22 -7.03 16.22
C LEU A 107 12.20 -5.90 15.89
N PRO A 108 13.54 -6.11 15.88
CA PRO A 108 14.47 -5.05 15.51
C PRO A 108 14.26 -4.58 14.06
N LEU A 109 13.92 -5.48 13.11
CA LEU A 109 13.59 -5.03 11.75
C LEU A 109 12.37 -4.11 11.73
N ALA A 110 11.27 -4.50 12.39
CA ALA A 110 10.09 -3.65 12.49
C ALA A 110 10.39 -2.32 13.20
N ALA A 111 11.23 -2.33 14.24
CA ALA A 111 11.66 -1.12 14.94
C ALA A 111 12.49 -0.20 14.02
N VAL A 112 13.41 -0.73 13.21
CA VAL A 112 14.18 0.04 12.23
C VAL A 112 13.27 0.66 11.17
N ILE A 113 12.32 -0.10 10.63
CA ILE A 113 11.36 0.42 9.63
C ILE A 113 10.45 1.49 10.23
N GLY A 114 9.96 1.27 11.46
CA GLY A 114 9.17 2.26 12.21
C GLY A 114 9.98 3.53 12.51
N ALA A 115 11.23 3.38 12.95
CA ALA A 115 12.13 4.50 13.21
C ALA A 115 12.46 5.29 11.94
N ALA A 116 12.68 4.62 10.80
CA ALA A 116 12.84 5.30 9.52
C ALA A 116 11.57 6.08 9.13
N THR A 117 10.39 5.48 9.31
CA THR A 117 9.10 6.10 9.00
C THR A 117 8.86 7.38 9.82
N PHE A 118 8.93 7.30 11.15
CA PHE A 118 8.63 8.43 12.04
C PHE A 118 9.82 9.37 12.21
N GLY A 119 11.04 8.84 12.33
CA GLY A 119 12.25 9.66 12.39
C GLY A 119 12.45 10.49 11.13
N GLY A 120 12.22 9.88 9.95
CA GLY A 120 12.19 10.61 8.68
C GLY A 120 11.08 11.66 8.64
N ALA A 121 9.89 11.36 9.15
CA ALA A 121 8.77 12.30 9.21
C ALA A 121 9.05 13.50 10.11
N VAL A 122 9.62 13.26 11.29
CA VAL A 122 10.05 14.31 12.22
C VAL A 122 11.13 15.16 11.56
N TYR A 123 12.13 14.53 10.93
CA TYR A 123 13.18 15.26 10.23
C TYR A 123 12.60 16.11 9.08
N TYR A 124 11.69 15.56 8.27
CA TYR A 124 10.98 16.29 7.20
C TYR A 124 10.21 17.50 7.73
N GLY A 125 9.53 17.36 8.87
CA GLY A 125 8.85 18.47 9.54
C GLY A 125 9.80 19.56 10.03
N LEU A 126 10.94 19.18 10.61
CA LEU A 126 11.92 20.14 11.13
C LEU A 126 12.73 20.83 10.03
N SER A 127 13.13 20.11 8.98
CA SER A 127 13.99 20.63 7.91
C SER A 127 13.22 21.38 6.84
N GLU A 128 12.02 20.93 6.49
CA GLU A 128 11.26 21.42 5.34
C GLU A 128 9.87 21.94 5.72
N GLY A 129 9.47 21.83 6.99
CA GLY A 129 8.15 22.29 7.45
C GLY A 129 6.99 21.55 6.78
N PHE A 130 7.21 20.31 6.33
CA PHE A 130 6.27 19.56 5.48
C PHE A 130 5.90 20.26 4.15
N SER A 131 6.75 21.15 3.64
CA SER A 131 6.54 21.80 2.34
C SER A 131 6.49 20.77 1.21
N VAL A 132 5.55 20.93 0.29
CA VAL A 132 5.41 20.06 -0.88
C VAL A 132 6.35 20.59 -1.96
N ARG A 133 7.41 19.84 -2.27
CA ARG A 133 8.40 20.22 -3.30
C ARG A 133 8.35 19.25 -4.46
N VAL A 134 8.94 19.63 -5.60
CA VAL A 134 9.09 18.73 -6.76
C VAL A 134 10.06 17.59 -6.44
N VAL A 135 11.13 17.88 -5.72
CA VAL A 135 11.97 16.87 -5.08
C VAL A 135 12.10 17.25 -3.60
N ASN A 136 11.53 16.43 -2.73
CA ASN A 136 11.64 16.64 -1.29
C ASN A 136 13.06 16.28 -0.81
N GLY A 137 13.43 16.79 0.36
CA GLY A 137 14.72 16.51 0.97
C GLY A 137 14.81 15.14 1.64
N ALA A 138 15.94 14.91 2.29
CA ALA A 138 16.31 13.60 2.83
C ALA A 138 15.32 13.06 3.88
N GLY A 139 14.71 13.93 4.70
CA GLY A 139 13.71 13.50 5.70
C GLY A 139 12.50 12.82 5.07
N TYR A 140 11.97 13.41 3.99
CA TYR A 140 10.87 12.80 3.24
C TYR A 140 11.27 11.43 2.69
N TRP A 141 12.44 11.31 2.08
CA TRP A 141 12.89 10.05 1.46
C TRP A 141 13.17 8.95 2.48
N VAL A 142 13.75 9.28 3.63
CA VAL A 142 13.92 8.32 4.74
C VAL A 142 12.55 7.84 5.22
N SER A 143 11.59 8.75 5.41
CA SER A 143 10.22 8.39 5.79
C SER A 143 9.54 7.54 4.71
N PHE A 144 9.68 7.90 3.44
CA PHE A 144 9.16 7.17 2.30
C PHE A 144 9.71 5.73 2.25
N CYS A 145 11.02 5.54 2.36
CA CYS A 145 11.64 4.21 2.40
C CYS A 145 11.10 3.37 3.57
N GLY A 146 10.94 3.98 4.75
CA GLY A 146 10.30 3.33 5.90
C GLY A 146 8.85 2.90 5.61
N ARG A 147 8.09 3.72 4.90
CA ARG A 147 6.69 3.40 4.52
C ARG A 147 6.58 2.36 3.43
N VAL A 148 7.58 2.23 2.57
CA VAL A 148 7.57 1.32 1.42
C VAL A 148 8.13 -0.08 1.76
N ALA A 149 9.11 -0.15 2.66
CA ALA A 149 9.74 -1.41 3.07
C ALA A 149 8.75 -2.52 3.55
N PRO A 150 7.68 -2.21 4.31
CA PRO A 150 6.68 -3.20 4.70
C PRO A 150 6.00 -3.92 3.53
N PHE A 151 5.83 -3.26 2.37
CA PHE A 151 5.23 -3.90 1.19
C PHE A 151 6.14 -4.98 0.62
N VAL A 152 7.44 -4.71 0.54
CA VAL A 152 8.44 -5.69 0.11
C VAL A 152 8.47 -6.87 1.08
N TRP A 153 8.46 -6.59 2.39
CA TRP A 153 8.44 -7.63 3.40
C TRP A 153 7.16 -8.48 3.30
N LEU A 154 6.00 -7.85 3.18
CA LEU A 154 4.72 -8.55 3.01
C LEU A 154 4.69 -9.42 1.75
N ALA A 155 5.19 -8.92 0.63
CA ALA A 155 5.26 -9.67 -0.62
C ALA A 155 6.10 -10.93 -0.44
N VAL A 156 7.33 -10.78 0.08
CA VAL A 156 8.25 -11.90 0.30
C VAL A 156 7.64 -12.95 1.23
N GLU A 157 7.09 -12.56 2.38
CA GLU A 157 6.46 -13.50 3.32
C GLU A 157 5.27 -14.22 2.68
N SER A 158 4.42 -13.47 1.98
CA SER A 158 3.21 -14.03 1.35
C SER A 158 3.57 -15.07 0.28
N PHE A 159 4.56 -14.80 -0.58
CA PHE A 159 5.02 -15.78 -1.57
C PHE A 159 5.71 -16.99 -0.94
N LEU A 160 6.52 -16.80 0.11
CA LEU A 160 7.14 -17.92 0.83
C LEU A 160 6.09 -18.81 1.49
N TYR A 161 5.05 -18.23 2.09
CA TYR A 161 3.95 -18.97 2.70
C TYR A 161 3.08 -19.66 1.66
N TRP A 162 2.77 -18.99 0.54
CA TRP A 162 2.07 -19.60 -0.58
C TRP A 162 2.80 -20.85 -1.08
N ARG A 163 4.12 -20.77 -1.34
CA ARG A 163 4.92 -21.94 -1.77
C ARG A 163 4.88 -23.09 -0.75
N ARG A 164 4.86 -22.80 0.55
CA ARG A 164 4.73 -23.83 1.59
C ARG A 164 3.33 -24.45 1.60
N MET A 165 2.29 -23.63 1.48
CA MET A 165 0.90 -24.10 1.43
C MET A 165 0.62 -24.90 0.16
N GLU A 166 1.19 -24.53 -0.98
CA GLU A 166 1.09 -25.29 -2.23
C GLU A 166 1.69 -26.69 -2.08
N ARG A 167 2.84 -26.83 -1.42
CA ARG A 167 3.42 -28.16 -1.12
C ARG A 167 2.52 -28.99 -0.21
N ARG A 168 1.87 -28.37 0.78
CA ARG A 168 0.91 -29.06 1.67
C ARG A 168 -0.40 -29.43 0.96
N LEU A 169 -0.83 -28.59 0.02
CA LEU A 169 -2.03 -28.83 -0.78
C LEU A 169 -1.88 -30.09 -1.65
N ARG A 170 -0.67 -30.34 -2.18
CA ARG A 170 -0.37 -31.53 -3.00
C ARG A 170 -0.52 -32.86 -2.24
N ILE A 171 -0.50 -32.82 -0.91
CA ILE A 171 -0.67 -34.00 -0.04
C ILE A 171 -1.96 -33.91 0.79
N GLY A 172 -2.91 -33.04 0.41
CA GLY A 172 -4.21 -32.91 1.07
C GLY A 172 -4.19 -32.27 2.46
N LEU A 173 -3.07 -31.65 2.89
CA LEU A 173 -2.91 -31.08 4.24
C LEU A 173 -3.23 -29.57 4.33
N ALA A 174 -3.71 -28.94 3.27
CA ALA A 174 -4.01 -27.51 3.27
C ALA A 174 -5.27 -27.19 2.47
N ASP A 175 -5.97 -26.13 2.87
CA ASP A 175 -7.10 -25.57 2.13
C ASP A 175 -6.60 -24.77 0.91
N PRO A 176 -7.07 -25.07 -0.32
CA PRO A 176 -6.69 -24.34 -1.53
C PRO A 176 -7.05 -22.85 -1.47
N VAL A 177 -8.15 -22.48 -0.81
CA VAL A 177 -8.59 -21.08 -0.67
C VAL A 177 -7.59 -20.30 0.18
N VAL A 178 -7.16 -20.86 1.31
CA VAL A 178 -6.16 -20.23 2.19
C VAL A 178 -4.80 -20.11 1.50
N SER A 179 -4.35 -21.16 0.83
CA SER A 179 -3.10 -21.14 0.05
C SER A 179 -3.12 -19.99 -0.97
N ASN A 180 -4.20 -19.89 -1.72
CA ASN A 180 -4.34 -18.89 -2.76
C ASN A 180 -4.52 -17.45 -2.21
N ARG A 181 -5.08 -17.26 -1.01
CA ARG A 181 -5.09 -15.94 -0.35
C ARG A 181 -3.69 -15.39 -0.14
N PHE A 182 -2.71 -16.22 0.24
CA PHE A 182 -1.32 -15.77 0.36
C PHE A 182 -0.73 -15.35 -0.99
N LEU A 183 -1.05 -16.05 -2.07
CA LEU A 183 -0.64 -15.62 -3.42
C LEU A 183 -1.21 -14.24 -3.76
N LEU A 184 -2.52 -14.03 -3.56
CA LEU A 184 -3.19 -12.77 -3.86
C LEU A 184 -2.66 -11.60 -3.03
N ILE A 185 -2.37 -11.81 -1.75
CA ILE A 185 -1.75 -10.80 -0.88
C ILE A 185 -0.31 -10.50 -1.35
N GLY A 186 0.44 -11.51 -1.77
CA GLY A 186 1.78 -11.34 -2.36
C GLY A 186 1.74 -10.48 -3.63
N VAL A 187 0.84 -10.81 -4.56
CA VAL A 187 0.63 -10.04 -5.80
C VAL A 187 0.21 -8.60 -5.49
N TRP A 188 -0.78 -8.42 -4.61
CA TRP A 188 -1.25 -7.09 -4.22
C TRP A 188 -0.14 -6.25 -3.60
N SER A 189 0.66 -6.82 -2.69
CA SER A 189 1.74 -6.09 -2.03
C SER A 189 2.90 -5.76 -2.98
N SER A 190 3.21 -6.63 -3.94
CA SER A 190 4.12 -6.30 -5.04
C SER A 190 3.60 -5.16 -5.90
N ILE A 191 2.31 -5.16 -6.25
CA ILE A 191 1.69 -4.06 -7.00
C ILE A 191 1.73 -2.76 -6.19
N ALA A 192 1.42 -2.81 -4.89
CA ALA A 192 1.49 -1.64 -4.01
C ALA A 192 2.92 -1.07 -3.91
N PHE A 193 3.93 -1.93 -3.86
CA PHE A 193 5.34 -1.52 -3.94
C PHE A 193 5.66 -0.84 -5.28
N LEU A 194 5.27 -1.45 -6.41
CA LEU A 194 5.49 -0.87 -7.74
C LEU A 194 4.78 0.48 -7.90
N LEU A 195 3.54 0.59 -7.39
CA LEU A 195 2.80 1.84 -7.33
C LEU A 195 3.54 2.90 -6.53
N ALA A 196 4.08 2.55 -5.36
CA ALA A 196 4.86 3.49 -4.55
C ALA A 196 6.11 3.99 -5.29
N LEU A 197 6.74 3.16 -6.12
CA LEU A 197 7.90 3.56 -6.94
C LEU A 197 7.56 4.54 -8.08
N THR A 198 6.28 4.72 -8.42
CA THR A 198 5.90 5.64 -9.51
C THR A 198 6.16 7.11 -9.16
N ASP A 199 5.99 7.52 -7.89
CA ASP A 199 6.29 8.88 -7.42
C ASP A 199 7.79 9.24 -7.56
N PRO A 200 8.75 8.47 -6.98
CA PRO A 200 10.17 8.74 -7.18
C PRO A 200 10.58 8.65 -8.66
N ALA A 201 10.02 7.72 -9.42
CA ALA A 201 10.32 7.61 -10.85
C ALA A 201 9.87 8.87 -11.63
N ALA A 202 8.66 9.37 -11.34
CA ALA A 202 8.13 10.58 -11.96
C ALA A 202 8.98 11.82 -11.60
N ARG A 203 9.38 11.95 -10.33
CA ARG A 203 10.22 13.05 -9.84
C ARG A 203 11.63 13.00 -10.42
N LEU A 204 12.21 11.81 -10.52
CA LEU A 204 13.51 11.61 -11.18
C LEU A 204 13.44 11.96 -12.66
N LEU A 205 12.41 11.49 -13.37
CA LEU A 205 12.21 11.82 -14.79
C LEU A 205 12.03 13.33 -14.98
N TYR A 206 11.28 13.99 -14.09
CA TYR A 206 11.13 15.43 -14.11
C TYR A 206 12.47 16.14 -13.92
N PHE A 207 13.26 15.74 -12.92
CA PHE A 207 14.58 16.32 -12.66
C PHE A 207 15.52 16.15 -13.86
N LEU A 208 15.56 14.96 -14.46
CA LEU A 208 16.37 14.69 -15.66
C LEU A 208 15.97 15.54 -16.87
N ARG A 209 14.71 16.00 -16.94
CA ARG A 209 14.19 16.81 -18.05
C ARG A 209 14.30 18.31 -17.81
N SER A 210 14.10 18.75 -16.58
CA SER A 210 14.07 20.18 -16.21
C SER A 210 15.40 20.72 -15.71
N GLY A 211 16.28 19.86 -15.19
CA GLY A 211 17.52 20.27 -14.54
C GLY A 211 17.34 20.99 -13.20
N THR A 212 16.12 21.08 -12.68
CA THR A 212 15.79 21.76 -11.42
C THR A 212 14.90 20.93 -10.53
N THR A 213 14.98 21.17 -9.22
CA THR A 213 14.15 20.55 -8.18
C THR A 213 13.19 21.53 -7.50
N ASP A 214 13.30 22.82 -7.85
CA ASP A 214 12.74 23.90 -7.03
C ASP A 214 11.45 24.45 -7.62
N VAL A 215 11.34 24.49 -8.94
CA VAL A 215 10.20 25.06 -9.65
C VAL A 215 9.50 23.99 -10.46
N TRP A 216 8.18 23.90 -10.30
CA TRP A 216 7.31 23.09 -11.15
C TRP A 216 7.01 23.84 -12.45
N ASP A 217 7.39 23.24 -13.58
CA ASP A 217 7.06 23.69 -14.92
C ASP A 217 6.00 22.74 -15.51
N PRO A 218 4.75 23.20 -15.71
CA PRO A 218 3.69 22.41 -16.31
C PRO A 218 4.03 21.86 -17.70
N VAL A 219 4.86 22.56 -18.48
CA VAL A 219 5.25 22.15 -19.84
C VAL A 219 6.04 20.84 -19.80
N ILE A 220 6.88 20.66 -18.78
CA ILE A 220 7.70 19.46 -18.57
C ILE A 220 6.92 18.40 -17.76
N GLY A 221 6.19 18.86 -16.75
CA GLY A 221 5.53 18.01 -15.77
C GLY A 221 4.26 17.31 -16.25
N LEU A 222 3.40 18.01 -16.99
CA LEU A 222 2.11 17.46 -17.44
C LEU A 222 2.28 16.23 -18.34
N PRO A 223 3.21 16.19 -19.31
CA PRO A 223 3.45 14.97 -20.09
C PRO A 223 3.81 13.76 -19.22
N ILE A 224 4.61 13.94 -18.17
CA ILE A 224 4.98 12.86 -17.24
C ILE A 224 3.73 12.36 -16.51
N ILE A 225 2.92 13.28 -15.98
CA ILE A 225 1.66 12.96 -15.29
C ILE A 225 0.72 12.17 -16.23
N LEU A 226 0.61 12.56 -17.51
CA LEU A 226 -0.24 11.89 -18.48
C LEU A 226 0.16 10.43 -18.75
N TRP A 227 1.44 10.07 -18.56
CA TRP A 227 1.91 8.68 -18.62
C TRP A 227 1.79 7.92 -17.29
N VAL A 228 2.03 8.62 -16.18
CA VAL A 228 1.99 8.02 -14.83
C VAL A 228 0.55 7.68 -14.43
N ILE A 229 -0.43 8.53 -14.72
CA ILE A 229 -1.85 8.31 -14.36
C ILE A 229 -2.39 6.97 -14.92
N PRO A 230 -2.33 6.67 -16.23
CA PRO A 230 -2.84 5.40 -16.75
C PRO A 230 -2.10 4.19 -16.18
N THR A 231 -0.78 4.29 -16.04
CA THR A 231 0.05 3.22 -15.50
C THR A 231 -0.32 2.90 -14.06
N THR A 232 -0.43 3.94 -13.22
CA THR A 232 -0.85 3.79 -11.83
C THR A 232 -2.31 3.33 -11.72
N SER A 233 -3.20 3.80 -12.60
CA SER A 233 -4.59 3.36 -12.63
C SER A 233 -4.73 1.87 -12.97
N LEU A 234 -3.95 1.39 -13.95
CA LEU A 234 -3.92 -0.03 -14.31
C LEU A 234 -3.42 -0.88 -13.14
N PHE A 235 -2.29 -0.52 -12.54
CA PHE A 235 -1.77 -1.23 -11.38
C PHE A 235 -2.74 -1.18 -10.19
N ALA A 236 -3.36 -0.04 -9.92
CA ALA A 236 -4.33 0.09 -8.85
C ALA A 236 -5.56 -0.79 -9.11
N ALA A 237 -6.05 -0.89 -10.35
CA ALA A 237 -7.14 -1.80 -10.70
C ALA A 237 -6.76 -3.28 -10.51
N LEU A 238 -5.56 -3.69 -10.94
CA LEU A 238 -5.06 -5.06 -10.73
C LEU A 238 -4.89 -5.38 -9.24
N GLY A 239 -4.36 -4.42 -8.48
CA GLY A 239 -4.25 -4.51 -7.02
C GLY A 239 -5.62 -4.64 -6.36
N ALA A 240 -6.61 -3.84 -6.79
CA ALA A 240 -7.98 -3.90 -6.31
C ALA A 240 -8.59 -5.30 -6.51
N VAL A 241 -8.40 -5.89 -7.69
CA VAL A 241 -8.89 -7.24 -8.01
C VAL A 241 -8.24 -8.27 -7.10
N ALA A 242 -6.91 -8.23 -6.94
CA ALA A 242 -6.19 -9.15 -6.07
C ALA A 242 -6.66 -9.04 -4.61
N LEU A 243 -6.81 -7.80 -4.11
CA LEU A 243 -7.28 -7.52 -2.77
C LEU A 243 -8.74 -7.97 -2.55
N PHE A 244 -9.61 -7.66 -3.51
CA PHE A 244 -11.01 -8.07 -3.48
C PHE A 244 -11.14 -9.59 -3.43
N LEU A 245 -10.42 -10.33 -4.27
CA LEU A 245 -10.45 -11.79 -4.27
C LEU A 245 -9.83 -12.39 -2.99
N ALA A 246 -8.86 -11.72 -2.38
CA ALA A 246 -8.24 -12.19 -1.13
C ALA A 246 -9.24 -12.16 0.04
N PHE A 247 -10.03 -11.09 0.16
CA PHE A 247 -10.96 -10.88 1.29
C PHE A 247 -12.41 -11.28 0.98
N PHE A 248 -12.85 -11.17 -0.27
CA PHE A 248 -14.20 -11.46 -0.73
C PHE A 248 -14.20 -12.42 -1.93
N PRO A 249 -13.66 -13.64 -1.79
CA PRO A 249 -13.63 -14.59 -2.91
C PRO A 249 -15.06 -14.95 -3.33
N LEU A 250 -15.36 -14.75 -4.63
CA LEU A 250 -16.63 -15.10 -5.27
C LEU A 250 -16.87 -16.62 -5.22
N GLU A 251 -18.12 -17.07 -5.22
CA GLU A 251 -18.43 -18.51 -5.14
C GLU A 251 -17.83 -19.32 -6.30
N GLY A 252 -17.95 -18.81 -7.54
CA GLY A 252 -17.34 -19.47 -8.70
C GLY A 252 -15.83 -19.62 -8.55
N TYR A 253 -15.17 -18.62 -7.97
CA TYR A 253 -13.74 -18.67 -7.68
C TYR A 253 -13.40 -19.72 -6.61
N ARG A 254 -14.22 -19.82 -5.56
CA ARG A 254 -14.05 -20.87 -4.52
C ARG A 254 -14.24 -22.27 -5.09
N ARG A 255 -15.29 -22.47 -5.90
CA ARG A 255 -15.57 -23.76 -6.57
C ARG A 255 -14.42 -24.18 -7.50
N TRP A 256 -13.89 -23.22 -8.27
CA TRP A 256 -12.73 -23.47 -9.13
C TRP A 256 -11.47 -23.84 -8.32
N LEU A 257 -11.24 -23.19 -7.17
CA LEU A 257 -10.13 -23.55 -6.28
C LEU A 257 -10.32 -24.91 -5.61
N SER A 258 -11.55 -25.26 -5.18
CA SER A 258 -11.83 -26.55 -4.54
C SER A 258 -11.72 -27.73 -5.53
N GLN A 259 -11.97 -27.51 -6.82
CA GLN A 259 -11.74 -28.54 -7.84
C GLN A 259 -10.25 -28.89 -8.02
N ARG A 260 -9.32 -28.07 -7.51
CA ARG A 260 -7.87 -28.31 -7.61
C ARG A 260 -7.31 -29.15 -6.46
N SER A 261 -8.08 -29.41 -5.40
CA SER A 261 -7.62 -30.32 -4.34
C SER A 261 -7.71 -31.77 -4.84
N VAL A 262 -6.62 -32.52 -4.67
CA VAL A 262 -6.59 -33.96 -4.95
C VAL A 262 -7.67 -34.63 -4.09
N PRO A 263 -8.56 -35.45 -4.66
CA PRO A 263 -9.48 -36.26 -3.87
C PRO A 263 -8.65 -37.09 -2.89
N LEU A 264 -8.88 -36.91 -1.59
CA LEU A 264 -8.43 -37.91 -0.64
C LEU A 264 -9.32 -39.12 -0.91
N ASP A 265 -8.78 -40.15 -1.56
CA ASP A 265 -9.46 -41.42 -1.71
C ASP A 265 -9.89 -41.86 -0.30
N SER A 266 -11.19 -41.76 -0.01
CA SER A 266 -11.77 -42.06 1.30
C SER A 266 -11.83 -43.56 1.61
N ASP A 267 -11.33 -44.39 0.69
CA ASP A 267 -11.63 -45.82 0.61
C ASP A 267 -10.36 -46.71 0.78
N ALA A 268 -9.27 -46.17 1.33
CA ALA A 268 -8.06 -46.90 1.70
C ALA A 268 -7.92 -47.01 3.23
#